data_AF-A0A085JII9-F1
#
_entry.id   AF-A0A085JII9-F1
#
_cell.length_a   1.000
_cell.length_b   1.000
_cell.length_c   1.000
_cell.angle_alpha   90.00
_cell.angle_beta   90.00
_cell.angle_gamma   90.00
#
_symmetry.space_group_name_H-M   'P 1'
#
loop_
_entity.id
_entity.type
_entity.pdbx_description
1 polymer ?
#
loop_
_entity_poly.entity_id
_entity_poly.type
_entity_poly.pdbx_seq_one_letter_code
_entity_poly.pdbx_strand_id
1 'polypeptide(L)' 'MSENVKERYHQCQNLECSATFKTHESIFEVIRSPVVDTKPEPLPTVPAAPRRVKGCYSSPFRH' A
#
# COMPACT_ATOMS: atom_id res chain seq x y z
N MET A 1 15.60 21.88 14.01
CA MET A 1 15.73 21.79 12.54
C MET A 1 14.79 20.67 12.08
N SER A 2 13.66 20.82 11.39
CA SER A 2 12.79 21.92 10.99
C SER A 2 11.53 21.22 10.47
N GLU A 3 10.32 21.56 10.93
CA GLU A 3 9.09 20.91 10.45
C GLU A 3 8.86 21.10 8.94
N ASN A 4 9.57 22.05 8.33
CA ASN A 4 9.51 22.39 6.91
C ASN A 4 10.79 22.03 6.14
N VAL A 5 11.74 21.28 6.70
CA VAL A 5 12.93 20.86 5.94
C VAL A 5 12.80 19.39 5.57
N LYS A 6 12.74 19.14 4.25
CA LYS A 6 12.77 17.79 3.70
C LYS A 6 14.22 17.39 3.46
N GLU A 7 14.59 16.28 4.07
CA GLU A 7 15.90 15.68 3.85
C GLU A 7 15.78 14.58 2.78
N ARG A 8 16.68 14.60 1.80
CA ARG A 8 16.84 13.52 0.83
C ARG A 8 18.23 12.91 0.98
N TYR A 9 18.28 11.59 1.06
CA TYR A 9 19.51 10.82 1.15
C TYR A 9 19.78 10.17 -0.21
N HIS A 10 20.96 10.41 -0.76
CA HIS A 10 21.40 9.87 -2.03
C HIS A 10 22.60 8.95 -1.80
N GLN A 11 22.41 7.66 -2.09
CA GLN A 11 23.51 6.70 -2.05
C GLN A 11 24.26 6.74 -3.37
N CYS A 12 25.59 6.74 -3.31
CA CYS A 12 26.42 6.62 -4.50
C CYS A 12 26.10 5.30 -5.21
N GLN A 13 25.95 5.35 -6.53
CA GLN A 13 25.67 4.16 -7.34
C GLN A 13 26.94 3.43 -7.80
N ASN A 14 28.11 4.06 -7.63
CA ASN A 14 29.38 3.43 -7.98
C ASN A 14 29.71 2.32 -6.97
N LEU A 15 29.96 1.11 -7.47
CA LEU A 15 30.28 -0.09 -6.70
C LEU A 15 31.51 0.07 -5.80
N GLU A 16 32.47 0.90 -6.21
CA GLU A 16 33.70 1.16 -5.44
C GLU A 16 33.55 2.31 -4.44
N CYS A 17 32.39 2.97 -4.38
CA CYS A 17 32.16 4.14 -3.56
C CYS A 17 31.02 3.92 -2.57
N SER A 18 31.35 3.92 -1.27
CA SER A 18 30.37 3.81 -0.18
C SER A 18 29.82 5.16 0.30
N ALA A 19 29.97 6.22 -0.49
CA ALA A 19 29.57 7.55 -0.07
C ALA A 19 28.04 7.72 -0.05
N THR A 20 27.55 8.43 0.96
CA THR A 20 26.16 8.85 1.06
C THR A 20 26.08 10.36 1.18
N PHE A 21 25.29 10.97 0.30
CA PHE A 21 25.10 12.42 0.25
C PHE A 21 23.74 12.77 0.85
N LYS A 22 23.69 13.89 1.59
CA LYS A 22 22.47 14.41 2.18
C LYS A 22 22.16 15.77 1.59
N THR A 23 20.97 15.94 1.05
CA THR A 23 20.45 17.22 0.57
C THR A 23 19.31 17.67 1.48
N HIS A 24 19.24 18.97 1.74
CA HIS A 24 18.17 19.60 2.51
C HIS A 24 17.40 20.55 1.59
N GLU A 25 16.11 20.35 1.46
CA GLU A 25 15.19 21.24 0.74
C GLU A 25 14.26 21.89 1.77
N SER A 26 14.15 23.23 1.75
CA SER A 26 13.19 23.95 2.59
C SER A 26 11.86 24.10 1.88
N ILE A 27 10.77 23.78 2.57
CA ILE A 27 9.40 24.01 2.14
C ILE A 27 9.05 25.47 2.48
N PHE A 28 8.66 26.25 1.47
CA PHE A 28 8.26 27.66 1.63
C PHE A 28 6.74 27.79 1.83
N GLU A 29 5.97 27.06 1.02
CA GLU A 29 4.52 27.06 1.07
C GLU A 29 3.93 25.72 0.59
N VAL A 30 2.80 25.32 1.16
CA VAL A 30 2.07 24.11 0.77
C VAL A 30 0.88 24.53 -0.10
N ILE A 31 1.00 24.36 -1.41
CA ILE A 31 -0.03 24.77 -2.38
C ILE A 31 -1.30 23.90 -2.27
N ARG A 32 -1.16 22.64 -1.86
CA ARG A 32 -2.28 21.71 -1.69
C ARG A 32 -2.03 20.80 -0.51
N SER A 33 -2.95 20.79 0.45
CA SER A 33 -2.92 19.84 1.56
C SER A 33 -3.18 18.42 1.06
N PRO A 34 -2.57 17.40 1.69
CA PRO A 34 -2.91 16.02 1.40
C PRO A 34 -4.40 15.80 1.70
N VAL A 35 -5.12 15.16 0.78
CA VAL A 35 -6.49 14.71 1.04
C VAL A 35 -6.39 13.68 2.16
N VAL A 36 -6.97 13.99 3.30
CA VAL A 36 -7.10 13.02 4.39
C VAL A 36 -8.12 12.00 3.89
N ASP A 37 -7.68 10.81 3.53
CA ASP A 37 -8.58 9.69 3.25
C ASP A 37 -9.31 9.37 4.55
N THR A 38 -10.49 9.95 4.74
CA THR A 38 -11.44 9.49 5.75
C THR A 38 -11.78 8.06 5.37
N LYS A 39 -11.25 7.11 6.15
CA LYS A 39 -11.54 5.67 6.06
C LYS A 39 -13.03 5.51 5.73
N PRO A 40 -13.39 4.99 4.54
CA PRO A 40 -14.79 4.79 4.23
C PRO A 40 -15.36 3.83 5.27
N GLU A 41 -16.46 4.28 5.89
CA GLU A 41 -17.23 3.51 6.85
C GLU A 41 -17.53 2.12 6.26
N PRO A 42 -17.31 1.02 7.00
CA PRO A 42 -17.50 -0.31 6.45
C PRO A 42 -18.95 -0.46 6.01
N LEU A 43 -19.16 -0.62 4.70
CA LEU A 43 -20.47 -0.92 4.14
C LEU A 43 -21.04 -2.16 4.84
N PRO A 44 -22.33 -2.18 5.21
CA PRO A 44 -22.93 -3.33 5.87
C PRO A 44 -22.73 -4.57 5.00
N THR A 45 -22.01 -5.55 5.54
CA THR A 45 -21.73 -6.84 4.92
C THR A 45 -23.05 -7.52 4.56
N VAL A 46 -23.40 -7.52 3.27
CA VAL A 46 -24.49 -8.37 2.78
C VAL A 46 -24.06 -9.82 3.02
N PRO A 47 -24.82 -10.63 3.77
CA PRO A 47 -24.43 -12.01 4.02
C PRO A 47 -24.37 -12.75 2.69
N ALA A 48 -23.18 -13.27 2.36
CA ALA A 48 -22.96 -14.05 1.16
C ALA A 48 -23.88 -15.28 1.18
N ALA A 49 -24.78 -15.36 0.20
CA ALA A 49 -25.69 -16.50 0.07
C ALA A 49 -24.89 -17.82 0.03
N PRO A 50 -25.38 -18.90 0.67
CA PRO A 50 -24.66 -20.16 0.68
C PRO A 50 -24.51 -20.70 -0.74
N ARG A 51 -23.27 -20.98 -1.15
CA ARG A 51 -22.96 -21.63 -2.42
C ARG A 51 -23.58 -23.02 -2.44
N ARG A 52 -24.60 -23.24 -3.28
CA ARG A 52 -25.19 -24.57 -3.50
C ARG A 52 -24.28 -25.36 -4.43
N VAL A 53 -23.54 -26.32 -3.88
CA VAL A 53 -22.76 -27.30 -4.64
C VAL A 53 -23.72 -28.36 -5.17
N LYS A 54 -23.86 -28.47 -6.50
CA LYS A 54 -24.54 -29.62 -7.11
C LYS A 54 -23.59 -30.82 -6.99
N GLY A 55 -24.01 -31.85 -6.26
CA GLY A 55 -23.20 -33.01 -5.89
C GLY A 55 -22.52 -33.66 -7.09
N CYS A 56 -21.22 -33.89 -6.95
CA CYS A 56 -20.41 -34.57 -7.96
C CYS A 56 -20.71 -36.08 -7.95
N TYR A 57 -21.34 -36.52 -9.05
CA TYR A 57 -21.17 -37.82 -9.70
C TYR A 57 -21.12 -39.08 -8.81
N SER A 58 -22.28 -39.73 -8.66
CA SER A 58 -22.35 -41.12 -8.21
C SER A 58 -21.72 -42.03 -9.28
N SER A 59 -20.54 -42.60 -8.97
CA SER A 59 -19.96 -43.70 -9.75
C SER A 59 -20.89 -44.93 -9.72
N PRO A 60 -21.17 -45.59 -10.86
CA PRO A 60 -22.06 -46.75 -10.90
C PRO A 60 -21.36 -48.07 -10.55
N PHE A 61 -20.05 -48.08 -10.30
CA PHE A 61 -19.35 -49.30 -9.92
C PHE A 61 -19.27 -49.44 -8.39
N ARG A 62 -20.26 -50.12 -7.82
CA ARG A 62 -20.15 -50.80 -6.53
C ARG A 62 -19.71 -52.24 -6.79
N HIS A 63 -18.59 -52.64 -6.19
CA HIS A 63 -18.20 -54.05 -6.04
C HIS A 63 -18.98 -54.69 -4.89
#